data_AF-A0A940AV87-F1
#
_entry.id   AF-A0A940AV87-F1
#
_cell.length_a   1.000
_cell.length_b   1.000
_cell.length_c   1.000
_cell.angle_alpha   90.00
_cell.angle_beta   90.00
_cell.angle_gamma   90.00
#
_symmetry.space_group_name_H-M   'P 1'
#
loop_
_entity.id
_entity.type
_entity.pdbx_description
1 polymer ?
#
loop_
_entity_poly.entity_id
_entity_poly.type
_entity_poly.pdbx_seq_one_letter_code
_entity_poly.pdbx_strand_id
1 'polypeptide(L)'
;LGAMVFFATGSLAWAFYAAIVLYVITLCMADFTAKGFQSYYKDMDGISIPQPFCQSFTPFAVAICWVLDRIPGFSKLDIDAEGMKKKFGPLGEPLFLGLLIGCGIGALRCDSWKAVVDSIPSILKLGVTVGAVMELIPRITALFIEGLKPICEQSRSFIEKRFSGLKGLSIGMSPALVIGHPTTLVVSILLIPVILFLSVFLPGNKFLPLASLAGMFYLFPCVLPITKGNVPKTFVIGLVALIAGLFFVTDLTPAFTKAIAVADCDGIAVPEGFEGGAALDFASALWCWSIYHLTVTLKWIGAVLAGLLAVGMCAVNFVRIRRAK
;
A
#
# COMPACT_ATOMS: atom_id res chain seq x y z
N LEU A 1 10.87 8.75 -6.62
CA LEU A 1 12.13 8.09 -7.03
C LEU A 1 13.03 8.98 -7.87
N GLY A 2 12.59 9.44 -9.06
CA GLY A 2 13.45 10.24 -9.96
C GLY A 2 14.13 11.44 -9.28
N ALA A 3 13.38 12.24 -8.52
CA ALA A 3 13.94 13.35 -7.74
C ALA A 3 15.02 12.89 -6.74
N MET A 4 14.77 11.83 -5.97
CA MET A 4 15.77 11.29 -5.04
C MET A 4 17.06 10.86 -5.75
N VAL A 5 16.95 10.24 -6.93
CA VAL A 5 18.11 9.84 -7.73
C VAL A 5 18.84 11.05 -8.30
N PHE A 6 18.11 12.05 -8.79
CA PHE A 6 18.69 13.31 -9.27
C PHE A 6 19.53 13.98 -8.18
N PHE A 7 18.96 14.17 -6.99
CA PHE A 7 19.66 14.85 -5.88
C PHE A 7 20.77 13.99 -5.25
N ALA A 8 20.72 12.67 -5.40
CA ALA A 8 21.79 11.80 -4.96
C ALA A 8 22.97 11.74 -5.96
N THR A 9 22.71 11.87 -7.26
CA THR A 9 23.71 11.64 -8.33
C THR A 9 24.13 12.91 -9.08
N GLY A 10 23.36 13.99 -8.99
CA GLY A 10 23.52 15.22 -9.79
C GLY A 10 23.13 15.06 -11.27
N SER A 11 22.55 13.92 -11.67
CA SER A 11 22.32 13.59 -13.08
C SER A 11 20.85 13.34 -13.41
N LEU A 12 20.33 14.15 -14.33
CA LEU A 12 18.98 13.99 -14.87
C LEU A 12 18.79 12.66 -15.63
N ALA A 13 19.82 12.17 -16.31
CA ALA A 13 19.77 10.90 -17.06
C ALA A 13 19.50 9.71 -16.13
N TRP A 14 20.27 9.60 -15.04
CA TRP A 14 20.05 8.62 -13.97
C TRP A 14 18.65 8.72 -13.34
N ALA A 15 18.14 9.93 -13.14
CA ALA A 15 16.81 10.15 -12.60
C ALA A 15 15.71 9.62 -13.53
N PHE A 16 15.77 9.94 -14.83
CA PHE A 16 14.84 9.41 -15.82
C PHE A 16 14.95 7.90 -15.95
N TYR A 17 16.16 7.37 -15.99
CA TYR A 17 16.41 5.94 -16.04
C TYR A 17 15.71 5.20 -14.89
N ALA A 18 15.96 5.62 -13.65
CA ALA A 18 15.35 5.00 -12.47
C ALA A 18 13.81 5.11 -12.48
N ALA A 19 13.27 6.26 -12.90
CA ALA A 19 11.83 6.46 -13.01
C ALA A 19 11.18 5.55 -14.07
N ILE A 20 11.80 5.44 -15.25
CA ILE A 20 11.33 4.58 -16.34
C ILE A 20 11.35 3.11 -15.90
N VAL A 21 12.45 2.65 -15.31
CA VAL A 21 12.57 1.26 -14.84
C VAL A 21 11.50 0.93 -13.78
N LEU A 22 11.29 1.83 -12.81
CA LEU A 22 10.23 1.66 -11.80
C LEU A 22 8.85 1.60 -12.45
N TYR A 23 8.59 2.47 -13.42
CA TYR A 23 7.31 2.51 -14.12
C TYR A 23 7.06 1.22 -14.92
N VAL A 24 8.05 0.75 -15.67
CA VAL A 24 7.97 -0.50 -16.46
C VAL A 24 7.71 -1.71 -15.55
N ILE A 25 8.45 -1.84 -14.45
CA ILE A 25 8.25 -2.92 -13.47
C ILE A 25 6.83 -2.84 -12.89
N THR A 26 6.37 -1.64 -12.54
CA THR A 26 5.03 -1.43 -11.97
C THR A 26 3.93 -1.81 -12.95
N LEU A 27 4.05 -1.45 -14.23
CA LEU A 27 3.09 -1.84 -15.27
C LEU A 27 3.05 -3.37 -15.46
N CYS A 28 4.22 -4.02 -15.50
CA CYS A 28 4.27 -5.48 -15.59
C CYS A 28 3.62 -6.16 -14.38
N MET A 29 3.85 -5.63 -13.17
CA MET A 29 3.20 -6.12 -11.95
C MET A 29 1.69 -5.89 -11.95
N ALA A 30 1.23 -4.74 -12.46
CA ALA A 30 -0.18 -4.44 -12.62
C ALA A 30 -0.86 -5.45 -13.55
N ASP A 31 -0.24 -5.80 -14.68
CA ASP A 31 -0.74 -6.84 -15.57
C ASP A 31 -0.73 -8.20 -14.87
N PHE A 32 0.33 -8.53 -14.12
CA PHE A 32 0.43 -9.80 -13.42
C PHE A 32 -0.68 -10.01 -12.41
N THR A 33 -1.02 -8.95 -11.67
CA THR A 33 -2.02 -8.95 -10.60
C THR A 33 -3.44 -8.67 -11.09
N ALA A 34 -3.62 -8.13 -12.30
CA ALA A 34 -4.91 -7.72 -12.85
C ALA A 34 -5.99 -8.81 -12.72
N LYS A 35 -5.72 -10.05 -13.15
CA LYS A 35 -6.71 -11.14 -13.06
C LYS A 35 -7.15 -11.43 -11.63
N GLY A 36 -6.20 -11.51 -10.69
CA GLY A 36 -6.49 -11.76 -9.28
C GLY A 36 -7.32 -10.62 -8.69
N PHE A 37 -6.93 -9.38 -8.97
CA PHE A 37 -7.63 -8.17 -8.55
C PHE A 37 -9.08 -8.15 -9.06
N GLN A 38 -9.28 -8.33 -10.36
CA GLN A 38 -10.60 -8.31 -11.02
C GLN A 38 -11.51 -9.43 -10.50
N SER A 39 -10.95 -10.62 -10.22
CA SER A 39 -11.73 -11.75 -9.70
C SER A 39 -12.17 -11.58 -8.25
N TYR A 40 -11.46 -10.76 -7.47
CA TYR A 40 -11.70 -10.57 -6.05
C TYR A 40 -12.62 -9.38 -5.77
N TYR A 41 -12.40 -8.25 -6.44
CA TYR A 41 -13.18 -7.04 -6.25
C TYR A 41 -14.36 -6.97 -7.23
N LYS A 42 -15.55 -6.68 -6.70
CA LYS A 42 -16.78 -6.54 -7.50
C LYS A 42 -16.68 -5.35 -8.45
N ASP A 43 -17.26 -5.50 -9.64
CA ASP A 43 -17.35 -4.46 -10.67
C ASP A 43 -16.00 -3.90 -11.15
N MET A 44 -14.91 -4.66 -10.95
CA MET A 44 -13.56 -4.24 -11.33
C MET A 44 -13.11 -4.81 -12.69
N ASP A 45 -14.00 -5.34 -13.51
CA ASP A 45 -13.62 -6.04 -14.75
C ASP A 45 -12.83 -5.16 -15.73
N GLY A 46 -11.67 -5.64 -16.15
CA GLY A 46 -10.77 -4.88 -17.02
C GLY A 46 -10.01 -3.74 -16.34
N ILE A 47 -9.93 -3.74 -15.00
CA ILE A 47 -9.18 -2.73 -14.23
C ILE A 47 -7.89 -3.34 -13.68
N SER A 48 -6.83 -2.53 -13.65
CA SER A 48 -5.54 -2.88 -13.05
C SER A 48 -5.03 -1.72 -12.17
N ILE A 49 -4.13 -2.02 -11.24
CA ILE A 49 -3.61 -1.03 -10.28
C ILE A 49 -2.12 -0.78 -10.54
N PRO A 50 -1.74 0.19 -11.39
CA PRO A 50 -0.35 0.50 -11.71
C PRO A 50 0.28 1.48 -10.71
N GLN A 51 0.06 1.26 -9.41
CA GLN A 51 0.65 2.09 -8.36
C GLN A 51 1.89 1.39 -7.76
N PRO A 52 3.09 2.00 -7.82
CA PRO A 52 4.32 1.35 -7.37
C PRO A 52 4.29 0.93 -5.90
N PHE A 53 3.65 1.73 -5.04
CA PHE A 53 3.51 1.43 -3.62
C PHE A 53 2.75 0.13 -3.41
N CYS A 54 1.50 0.03 -3.89
CA CYS A 54 0.67 -1.17 -3.76
C CYS A 54 1.34 -2.40 -4.38
N GLN A 55 1.89 -2.25 -5.58
CA GLN A 55 2.55 -3.35 -6.31
C GLN A 55 3.85 -3.82 -5.67
N SER A 56 4.48 -2.99 -4.84
CA SER A 56 5.67 -3.38 -4.08
C SER A 56 5.35 -4.35 -2.94
N PHE A 57 4.11 -4.42 -2.49
CA PHE A 57 3.69 -5.36 -1.45
C PHE A 57 3.27 -6.71 -2.02
N THR A 58 2.97 -6.80 -3.32
CA THR A 58 2.60 -8.06 -3.99
C THR A 58 3.63 -9.17 -3.79
N PRO A 59 4.96 -8.96 -3.95
CA PRO A 59 5.94 -10.03 -3.73
C PRO A 59 5.96 -10.52 -2.28
N PHE A 60 5.89 -9.61 -1.30
CA PHE A 60 5.77 -9.97 0.11
C PHE A 60 4.51 -10.78 0.37
N ALA A 61 3.38 -10.35 -0.18
CA ALA A 61 2.11 -11.05 -0.04
C ALA A 61 2.20 -12.47 -0.60
N VAL A 62 2.72 -12.66 -1.83
CA VAL A 62 2.87 -14.00 -2.42
C VAL A 62 3.80 -14.88 -1.57
N ALA A 63 4.99 -14.39 -1.22
CA ALA A 63 5.99 -15.17 -0.50
C ALA A 63 5.52 -15.57 0.92
N ILE A 64 5.01 -14.61 1.68
CA ILE A 64 4.57 -14.84 3.06
C ILE A 64 3.28 -15.66 3.07
N CYS A 65 2.34 -15.39 2.15
CA CYS A 65 1.13 -16.20 1.97
C CYS A 65 1.49 -17.68 1.74
N TRP A 66 2.45 -17.95 0.85
CA TRP A 66 2.94 -19.28 0.54
C TRP A 66 3.60 -19.98 1.75
N VAL A 67 4.29 -19.24 2.62
CA VAL A 67 4.83 -19.77 3.88
C VAL A 67 3.70 -20.07 4.86
N LEU A 68 2.78 -19.12 5.07
CA LEU A 68 1.68 -19.26 6.02
C LEU A 68 0.74 -20.42 5.66
N ASP A 69 0.52 -20.68 4.37
CA ASP A 69 -0.30 -21.81 3.91
C ASP A 69 0.32 -23.18 4.20
N ARG A 70 1.64 -23.24 4.46
CA ARG A 70 2.34 -24.48 4.86
C ARG A 70 2.35 -24.72 6.36
N ILE A 71 2.00 -23.72 7.18
CA ILE A 71 1.98 -23.87 8.62
C ILE A 71 0.71 -24.65 9.00
N PRO A 72 0.81 -25.87 9.56
CA PRO A 72 -0.35 -26.65 9.92
C PRO A 72 -1.16 -25.92 11.00
N GLY A 73 -2.44 -25.69 10.73
CA GLY A 73 -3.36 -24.97 11.62
C GLY A 73 -3.60 -23.50 11.26
N PHE A 74 -2.69 -22.84 10.53
CA PHE A 74 -2.92 -21.47 10.07
C PHE A 74 -4.03 -21.40 9.00
N SER A 75 -4.16 -22.45 8.19
CA SER A 75 -5.26 -22.63 7.24
C SER A 75 -6.66 -22.77 7.89
N LYS A 76 -6.72 -23.01 9.21
CA LYS A 76 -7.98 -23.04 9.97
C LYS A 76 -8.40 -21.67 10.48
N LEU A 77 -7.48 -20.69 10.49
CA LEU A 77 -7.73 -19.30 10.85
C LEU A 77 -8.23 -18.53 9.62
N ASP A 78 -9.36 -18.95 9.06
CA ASP A 78 -10.01 -18.23 7.97
C ASP A 78 -11.09 -17.30 8.54
N ILE A 79 -10.64 -16.12 8.94
CA ILE A 79 -11.48 -15.07 9.49
C ILE A 79 -11.44 -13.90 8.51
N ASP A 80 -12.49 -13.74 7.74
CA ASP A 80 -12.78 -12.53 6.98
C ASP A 80 -13.69 -11.59 7.79
N ALA A 81 -13.83 -10.34 7.34
CA ALA A 81 -14.67 -9.36 8.03
C ALA A 81 -16.15 -9.80 8.09
N GLU A 82 -16.65 -10.50 7.06
CA GLU A 82 -18.02 -11.03 7.04
C GLU A 82 -18.19 -12.22 8.00
N GLY A 83 -17.20 -13.10 8.11
CA GLY A 83 -17.14 -14.18 9.07
C GLY A 83 -17.02 -13.69 10.51
N MET A 84 -16.32 -12.58 10.75
CA MET A 84 -16.36 -11.89 12.05
C MET A 84 -17.77 -11.42 12.38
N LYS A 85 -18.47 -10.78 11.44
CA LYS A 85 -19.88 -10.38 11.63
C LYS A 85 -20.78 -11.58 11.93
N LYS A 86 -20.60 -12.71 11.21
CA LYS A 86 -21.40 -13.93 11.41
C LYS A 86 -21.16 -14.59 12.78
N LYS A 87 -19.92 -14.55 13.29
CA LYS A 87 -19.53 -15.20 14.55
C LYS A 87 -19.75 -14.33 15.79
N PHE A 88 -19.51 -13.02 15.67
CA PHE A 88 -19.55 -12.06 16.79
C PHE A 88 -20.77 -11.13 16.75
N GLY A 89 -21.66 -11.28 15.76
CA GLY A 89 -22.90 -10.50 15.66
C GLY A 89 -22.64 -9.00 15.54
N PRO A 90 -23.31 -8.14 16.32
CA PRO A 90 -23.09 -6.69 16.31
C PRO A 90 -21.64 -6.28 16.59
N LEU A 91 -20.89 -7.09 17.35
CA LEU A 91 -19.49 -6.80 17.68
C LEU A 91 -18.54 -7.01 16.49
N GLY A 92 -18.97 -7.78 15.49
CA GLY A 92 -18.21 -8.04 14.26
C GLY A 92 -18.52 -7.05 13.14
N GLU A 93 -19.39 -6.07 13.36
CA GLU A 93 -19.62 -5.02 12.36
C GLU A 93 -18.40 -4.10 12.25
N PRO A 94 -17.98 -3.72 11.03
CA PRO A 94 -16.84 -2.81 10.85
C PRO A 94 -16.94 -1.53 11.68
N LEU A 95 -18.14 -0.95 11.81
CA LEU A 95 -18.44 0.19 12.68
C LEU A 95 -18.05 -0.07 14.15
N PHE A 96 -18.46 -1.22 14.69
CA PHE A 96 -18.20 -1.57 16.09
C PHE A 96 -16.74 -1.94 16.33
N LEU A 97 -16.10 -2.62 15.37
CA LEU A 97 -14.66 -2.87 15.40
C LEU A 97 -13.88 -1.55 15.41
N GLY A 98 -14.28 -0.58 14.59
CA GLY A 98 -13.70 0.76 14.59
C GLY A 98 -13.85 1.48 15.91
N LEU A 99 -15.04 1.38 16.52
CA LEU A 99 -15.31 1.92 17.85
C LEU A 99 -14.38 1.31 18.91
N LEU A 100 -14.31 -0.03 18.98
CA LEU A 100 -13.47 -0.73 19.96
C LEU A 100 -11.99 -0.39 19.78
N ILE A 101 -11.49 -0.42 18.54
CA ILE A 101 -10.08 -0.16 18.29
C ILE A 101 -9.76 1.32 18.53
N GLY A 102 -10.63 2.24 18.12
CA GLY A 102 -10.44 3.67 18.38
C GLY A 102 -10.46 4.00 19.88
N CYS A 103 -11.35 3.36 20.66
CA CYS A 103 -11.32 3.45 22.12
C CYS A 103 -10.02 2.86 22.70
N GLY A 104 -9.56 1.71 22.19
CA GLY A 104 -8.30 1.11 22.60
C GLY A 104 -7.10 2.03 22.36
N ILE A 105 -7.03 2.65 21.18
CA ILE A 105 -5.99 3.64 20.84
C ILE A 105 -6.09 4.87 21.75
N GLY A 106 -7.31 5.36 22.01
CA GLY A 106 -7.53 6.49 22.91
C GLY A 106 -7.08 6.20 24.34
N ALA A 107 -7.33 4.99 24.84
CA ALA A 107 -6.86 4.57 26.16
C ALA A 107 -5.34 4.44 26.22
N LEU A 108 -4.70 3.92 25.17
CA LEU A 108 -3.24 3.81 25.07
C LEU A 108 -2.52 5.17 25.04
N ARG A 109 -3.22 6.25 24.66
CA ARG A 109 -2.69 7.61 24.72
C ARG A 109 -2.57 8.15 26.15
N CYS A 110 -3.25 7.55 27.12
CA CYS A 110 -3.32 8.08 28.48
C CYS A 110 -2.20 7.47 29.35
N ASP A 111 -1.40 8.33 29.99
CA ASP A 111 -0.22 7.89 30.76
C ASP A 111 -0.57 7.21 32.10
N SER A 112 -1.81 7.34 32.58
CA SER A 112 -2.24 6.76 33.85
C SER A 112 -3.72 6.36 33.85
N TRP A 113 -4.11 5.47 34.77
CA TRP A 113 -5.51 5.07 34.94
C TRP A 113 -6.43 6.26 35.29
N LYS A 114 -5.92 7.25 36.03
CA LYS A 114 -6.66 8.51 36.29
C LYS A 114 -6.87 9.31 35.00
N ALA A 115 -5.82 9.44 34.17
CA ALA A 115 -5.92 10.09 32.87
C ALA A 115 -6.90 9.38 31.93
N VAL A 116 -7.01 8.04 31.99
CA VAL A 116 -8.02 7.28 31.24
C VAL A 116 -9.44 7.66 31.68
N VAL A 117 -9.69 7.67 33.00
CA VAL A 117 -11.01 8.02 33.56
C VAL A 117 -11.40 9.46 33.23
N ASP A 118 -10.46 10.39 33.35
CA ASP A 118 -10.69 11.81 33.04
C ASP A 118 -10.87 12.04 31.53
N SER A 119 -10.23 11.19 30.69
CA SER A 119 -10.27 11.29 29.23
C SER A 119 -11.34 10.44 28.57
N ILE A 120 -12.23 9.77 29.32
CA ILE A 120 -13.32 8.94 28.78
C ILE A 120 -14.07 9.62 27.61
N PRO A 121 -14.49 10.90 27.70
CA PRO A 121 -15.19 11.56 26.60
C PRO A 121 -14.35 11.63 25.33
N SER A 122 -13.04 11.89 25.45
CA SER A 122 -12.12 11.96 24.31
C SER A 122 -11.86 10.59 23.68
N ILE A 123 -11.75 9.55 24.51
CA ILE A 123 -11.55 8.16 24.09
C ILE A 123 -12.77 7.66 23.31
N LEU A 124 -13.97 7.88 23.86
CA LEU A 124 -15.22 7.54 23.19
C LEU A 124 -15.41 8.35 21.91
N LYS A 125 -15.09 9.66 21.92
CA LYS A 125 -15.14 10.49 20.71
C LYS A 125 -14.22 9.95 19.62
N LEU A 126 -13.00 9.54 19.96
CA LEU A 126 -12.08 8.92 19.01
C LEU A 126 -12.66 7.60 18.47
N GLY A 127 -13.15 6.72 19.34
CA GLY A 127 -13.82 5.49 18.94
C GLY A 127 -14.98 5.73 17.97
N VAL A 128 -15.91 6.64 18.31
CA VAL A 128 -17.04 7.00 17.45
C VAL A 128 -16.56 7.58 16.12
N THR A 129 -15.51 8.41 16.12
CA THR A 129 -14.95 9.00 14.89
C THR A 129 -14.37 7.91 13.98
N VAL A 130 -13.57 6.99 14.53
CA VAL A 130 -12.97 5.88 13.77
C VAL A 130 -14.07 4.95 13.24
N GLY A 131 -15.05 4.60 14.07
CA GLY A 131 -16.21 3.82 13.65
C GLY A 131 -16.99 4.50 12.52
N ALA A 132 -17.29 5.80 12.64
CA ALA A 132 -17.98 6.55 11.60
C ALA A 132 -17.19 6.56 10.28
N VAL A 133 -15.87 6.75 10.35
CA VAL A 133 -15.00 6.67 9.17
C VAL A 133 -15.06 5.29 8.51
N MET A 134 -15.11 4.21 9.29
CA MET A 134 -15.24 2.84 8.76
C MET A 134 -16.58 2.58 8.07
N GLU A 135 -17.62 3.33 8.41
CA GLU A 135 -18.93 3.26 7.73
C GLU A 135 -18.98 4.18 6.50
N LEU A 136 -18.33 5.34 6.57
CA LEU A 136 -18.34 6.35 5.51
C LEU A 136 -17.42 5.99 4.34
N ILE A 137 -16.20 5.51 4.60
CA ILE A 137 -15.23 5.19 3.53
C ILE A 137 -15.79 4.19 2.51
N PRO A 138 -16.39 3.04 2.91
CA PRO A 138 -16.96 2.09 1.95
C PRO A 138 -18.05 2.71 1.09
N ARG A 139 -18.94 3.52 1.69
CA ARG A 139 -20.04 4.19 0.98
C ARG A 139 -19.53 5.21 -0.04
N ILE A 140 -18.56 6.03 0.36
CA ILE A 140 -17.91 7.00 -0.53
C ILE A 140 -17.18 6.28 -1.67
N THR A 141 -16.46 5.20 -1.35
CA THR A 141 -15.73 4.39 -2.33
C THR A 141 -16.67 3.77 -3.36
N ALA A 142 -17.83 3.25 -2.93
CA ALA A 142 -18.84 2.71 -3.83
C ALA A 142 -19.38 3.76 -4.81
N LEU A 143 -19.70 4.97 -4.32
CA LEU A 143 -20.13 6.07 -5.18
C LEU A 143 -19.07 6.47 -6.22
N PHE A 144 -17.78 6.44 -5.84
CA PHE A 144 -16.69 6.67 -6.79
C PHE A 144 -16.60 5.56 -7.84
N ILE A 145 -16.74 4.29 -7.45
CA ILE A 145 -16.76 3.17 -8.40
C ILE A 145 -17.92 3.34 -9.38
N GLU A 146 -19.12 3.60 -8.89
CA GLU A 146 -20.32 3.82 -9.72
C GLU A 146 -20.13 4.99 -10.69
N GLY A 147 -19.57 6.10 -10.22
CA GLY A 147 -19.30 7.28 -11.06
C GLY A 147 -18.20 7.05 -12.10
N LEU A 148 -17.19 6.23 -11.81
CA LEU A 148 -16.07 5.96 -12.72
C LEU A 148 -16.32 4.77 -13.67
N LYS A 149 -17.23 3.85 -13.31
CA LYS A 149 -17.61 2.70 -14.14
C LYS A 149 -17.95 3.09 -15.60
N PRO A 150 -18.82 4.09 -15.88
CA PRO A 150 -19.12 4.45 -17.27
C PRO A 150 -17.89 4.98 -18.02
N ILE A 151 -16.98 5.69 -17.35
CA ILE A 151 -15.74 6.19 -17.96
C ILE A 151 -14.83 5.01 -18.33
N CYS A 152 -14.75 4.00 -17.47
CA CYS A 152 -13.95 2.79 -17.72
C CYS A 152 -14.50 1.98 -18.90
N GLU A 153 -15.82 1.76 -18.94
CA GLU A 153 -16.48 1.03 -20.03
C GLU A 153 -16.31 1.75 -21.37
N GLN A 154 -16.47 3.08 -21.40
CA GLN A 154 -16.27 3.88 -22.62
C GLN A 154 -14.82 3.89 -23.07
N SER A 155 -13.87 4.07 -22.14
CA SER A 155 -12.44 4.03 -22.44
C SER A 155 -12.04 2.65 -23.00
N ARG A 156 -12.61 1.57 -22.44
CA ARG A 156 -12.39 0.21 -22.92
C ARG A 156 -12.97 0.01 -24.31
N SER A 157 -14.21 0.44 -24.56
CA SER A 157 -14.81 0.38 -25.89
C SER A 157 -14.01 1.18 -26.93
N PHE A 158 -13.50 2.35 -26.55
CA PHE A 158 -12.63 3.17 -27.42
C PHE A 158 -11.32 2.44 -27.76
N ILE A 159 -10.66 1.86 -26.76
CA ILE A 159 -9.43 1.09 -26.96
C ILE A 159 -9.71 -0.15 -27.81
N GLU A 160 -10.78 -0.91 -27.55
CA GLU A 160 -11.14 -2.10 -28.32
C GLU A 160 -11.46 -1.77 -29.79
N LYS A 161 -12.11 -0.61 -30.06
CA LYS A 161 -12.37 -0.13 -31.43
C LYS A 161 -11.08 0.28 -32.16
N ARG A 162 -10.16 0.98 -31.48
CA ARG A 162 -8.90 1.49 -32.08
C ARG A 162 -7.83 0.42 -32.19
N PHE A 163 -7.81 -0.54 -31.27
CA PHE A 163 -6.84 -1.62 -31.17
C PHE A 163 -7.53 -2.98 -31.27
N SER A 164 -8.30 -3.19 -32.35
CA SER A 164 -9.15 -4.37 -32.60
C SER A 164 -8.43 -5.73 -32.57
N GLY A 165 -7.09 -5.76 -32.46
CA GLY A 165 -6.27 -6.95 -32.25
C GLY A 165 -5.75 -7.19 -30.82
N LEU A 166 -6.04 -6.31 -29.86
CA LEU A 166 -5.56 -6.38 -28.47
C LEU A 166 -6.72 -6.66 -27.50
N LYS A 167 -7.25 -7.89 -27.51
CA LYS A 167 -8.18 -8.36 -26.47
C LYS A 167 -7.45 -8.50 -25.13
N GLY A 168 -8.07 -8.05 -24.05
CA GLY A 168 -7.58 -8.24 -22.67
C GLY A 168 -6.74 -7.08 -22.09
N LEU A 169 -6.76 -5.89 -22.71
CA LEU A 169 -6.15 -4.69 -22.13
C LEU A 169 -6.93 -4.27 -20.87
N SER A 170 -6.20 -4.07 -19.77
CA SER A 170 -6.77 -3.52 -18.54
C SER A 170 -6.47 -2.03 -18.44
N ILE A 171 -7.42 -1.25 -17.92
CA ILE A 171 -7.25 0.18 -17.67
C ILE A 171 -6.60 0.34 -16.30
N GLY A 172 -5.52 1.11 -16.24
CA GLY A 172 -4.86 1.46 -15.00
C GLY A 172 -5.68 2.47 -14.20
N MET A 173 -6.02 2.14 -12.95
CA MET A 173 -6.79 3.03 -12.06
C MET A 173 -6.20 3.13 -10.66
N SER A 174 -6.68 4.12 -9.92
CA SER A 174 -6.30 4.33 -8.52
C SER A 174 -6.81 3.19 -7.63
N PRO A 175 -5.99 2.67 -6.70
CA PRO A 175 -6.41 1.71 -5.69
C PRO A 175 -7.41 2.30 -4.68
N ALA A 176 -7.62 3.62 -4.66
CA ALA A 176 -8.64 4.29 -3.86
C ALA A 176 -10.05 3.72 -4.11
N LEU A 177 -10.28 3.07 -5.26
CA LEU A 177 -11.53 2.40 -5.59
C LEU A 177 -11.86 1.20 -4.71
N VAL A 178 -10.89 0.64 -3.99
CA VAL A 178 -11.10 -0.61 -3.22
C VAL A 178 -10.65 -0.51 -1.77
N ILE A 179 -10.22 0.67 -1.32
CA ILE A 179 -9.81 0.89 0.09
C ILE A 179 -10.98 0.73 1.06
N GLY A 180 -12.21 0.92 0.58
CA GLY A 180 -13.44 0.70 1.34
C GLY A 180 -13.75 -0.76 1.64
N HIS A 181 -12.93 -1.72 1.19
CA HIS A 181 -13.13 -3.11 1.55
C HIS A 181 -13.00 -3.31 3.08
N PRO A 182 -13.96 -3.96 3.76
CA PRO A 182 -13.97 -4.09 5.22
C PRO A 182 -12.67 -4.65 5.81
N THR A 183 -12.09 -5.70 5.19
CA THR A 183 -10.79 -6.25 5.61
C THR A 183 -9.66 -5.23 5.52
N THR A 184 -9.62 -4.38 4.47
CA THR A 184 -8.62 -3.30 4.34
C THR A 184 -8.70 -2.38 5.56
N LEU A 185 -9.91 -1.95 5.90
CA LEU A 185 -10.15 -0.99 6.98
C LEU A 185 -9.74 -1.58 8.33
N VAL A 186 -10.22 -2.79 8.64
CA VAL A 186 -9.92 -3.49 9.91
C VAL A 186 -8.42 -3.72 10.07
N VAL A 187 -7.76 -4.29 9.05
CA VAL A 187 -6.33 -4.60 9.13
C VAL A 187 -5.48 -3.33 9.22
N SER A 188 -5.82 -2.28 8.46
CA SER A 188 -5.10 -0.99 8.51
C SER A 188 -5.17 -0.38 9.91
N ILE A 189 -6.37 -0.34 10.49
CA ILE A 189 -6.59 0.25 11.83
C ILE A 189 -5.86 -0.54 12.91
N LEU A 190 -5.83 -1.88 12.82
CA LEU A 190 -5.06 -2.72 13.74
C LEU A 190 -3.54 -2.52 13.60
N LEU A 191 -3.05 -2.26 12.39
CA LEU A 191 -1.62 -2.08 12.14
C LEU A 191 -1.09 -0.70 12.52
N ILE A 192 -1.91 0.35 12.50
CA ILE A 192 -1.51 1.71 12.90
C ILE A 192 -0.86 1.75 14.30
N PRO A 193 -1.48 1.26 15.38
CA PRO A 193 -0.84 1.31 16.70
C PRO A 193 0.40 0.41 16.77
N VAL A 194 0.37 -0.75 16.10
CA VAL A 194 1.48 -1.69 16.08
C VAL A 194 2.69 -1.09 15.36
N ILE A 195 2.49 -0.40 14.24
CA ILE A 195 3.61 0.22 13.51
C ILE A 195 4.16 1.44 14.24
N LEU A 196 3.31 2.21 14.93
CA LEU A 196 3.77 3.30 15.81
C LEU A 196 4.63 2.75 16.95
N PHE A 197 4.16 1.69 17.62
CA PHE A 197 4.94 1.02 18.65
C PHE A 197 6.27 0.49 18.09
N LEU A 198 6.24 -0.28 17.00
CA LEU A 198 7.44 -0.82 16.37
C LEU A 198 8.39 0.28 15.91
N SER A 199 7.90 1.40 15.39
CA SER A 199 8.77 2.49 14.95
C SER A 199 9.61 3.09 16.10
N VAL A 200 9.14 3.01 17.34
CA VAL A 200 9.88 3.47 18.52
C VAL A 200 10.88 2.41 19.01
N PHE A 201 10.50 1.11 18.98
CA PHE A 201 11.30 0.04 19.57
C PHE A 201 12.22 -0.71 18.60
N LEU A 202 11.99 -0.59 17.29
CA LEU A 202 12.75 -1.33 16.28
C LEU A 202 14.18 -0.79 16.19
N PRO A 203 15.21 -1.63 16.46
CA PRO A 203 16.59 -1.17 16.51
C PRO A 203 17.04 -0.68 15.13
N GLY A 204 17.63 0.51 15.08
CA GLY A 204 18.11 1.13 13.84
C GLY A 204 17.04 1.87 13.04
N ASN A 205 15.76 1.82 13.43
CA ASN A 205 14.74 2.69 12.85
C ASN A 205 14.86 4.11 13.41
N LYS A 206 14.79 5.12 12.53
CA LYS A 206 14.78 6.54 12.91
C LYS A 206 13.54 7.26 12.40
N PHE A 207 12.61 6.53 11.79
CA PHE A 207 11.45 7.10 11.14
C PHE A 207 10.18 6.88 11.96
N LEU A 208 9.49 7.96 12.31
CA LEU A 208 8.20 7.92 12.99
C LEU A 208 7.06 8.25 12.00
N PRO A 209 6.17 7.30 11.65
CA PRO A 209 5.27 7.43 10.49
C PRO A 209 4.00 8.27 10.75
N LEU A 210 4.04 9.35 11.52
CA LEU A 210 2.83 10.11 11.93
C LEU A 210 2.02 10.65 10.74
N ALA A 211 2.69 11.28 9.77
CA ALA A 211 2.03 11.88 8.61
C ALA A 211 1.58 10.85 7.56
N SER A 212 2.22 9.67 7.52
CA SER A 212 1.94 8.64 6.52
C SER A 212 0.91 7.59 6.98
N LEU A 213 0.35 7.71 8.20
CA LEU A 213 -0.66 6.76 8.70
C LEU A 213 -1.91 6.70 7.80
N ALA A 214 -2.28 7.82 7.18
CA ALA A 214 -3.40 7.86 6.23
C ALA A 214 -3.13 7.01 4.98
N GLY A 215 -1.86 6.84 4.59
CA GLY A 215 -1.47 6.04 3.43
C GLY A 215 -1.58 4.52 3.65
N MET A 216 -1.78 4.06 4.89
CA MET A 216 -1.77 2.63 5.25
C MET A 216 -2.87 1.83 4.56
N PHE A 217 -4.00 2.47 4.24
CA PHE A 217 -5.10 1.84 3.50
C PHE A 217 -4.69 1.39 2.09
N TYR A 218 -3.66 2.00 1.51
CA TYR A 218 -3.15 1.64 0.19
C TYR A 218 -2.22 0.42 0.19
N LEU A 219 -1.89 -0.16 1.34
CA LEU A 219 -1.04 -1.34 1.39
C LEU A 219 -1.77 -2.59 0.87
N PHE A 220 -3.04 -2.74 1.25
CA PHE A 220 -3.79 -3.98 1.07
C PHE A 220 -4.52 -4.23 -0.26
N PRO A 221 -4.83 -3.23 -1.12
CA PRO A 221 -5.55 -3.45 -2.38
C PRO A 221 -4.98 -4.57 -3.27
N CYS A 222 -3.65 -4.71 -3.35
CA CYS A 222 -3.02 -5.79 -4.11
C CYS A 222 -2.75 -7.06 -3.28
N VAL A 223 -2.81 -6.97 -1.95
CA VAL A 223 -2.57 -8.09 -1.01
C VAL A 223 -3.83 -8.92 -0.80
N LEU A 224 -4.99 -8.28 -0.69
CA LEU A 224 -6.26 -8.92 -0.41
C LEU A 224 -6.69 -9.98 -1.43
N PRO A 225 -6.50 -9.78 -2.75
CA PRO A 225 -6.75 -10.85 -3.72
C PRO A 225 -5.91 -12.11 -3.48
N ILE A 226 -4.73 -11.97 -2.89
CA ILE A 226 -3.81 -13.09 -2.59
C ILE A 226 -4.21 -13.78 -1.29
N THR A 227 -4.61 -13.01 -0.27
CA THR A 227 -5.05 -13.54 1.03
C THR A 227 -6.52 -13.94 1.06
N LYS A 228 -7.26 -13.65 -0.01
CA LYS A 228 -8.72 -13.87 -0.15
C LYS A 228 -9.54 -13.21 0.96
N GLY A 229 -9.07 -12.07 1.49
CA GLY A 229 -9.78 -11.34 2.54
C GLY A 229 -9.57 -11.83 3.97
N ASN A 230 -8.70 -12.82 4.18
CA ASN A 230 -8.35 -13.35 5.50
C ASN A 230 -7.62 -12.29 6.34
N VAL A 231 -8.25 -11.83 7.43
CA VAL A 231 -7.76 -10.76 8.32
C VAL A 231 -6.42 -11.13 8.98
N PRO A 232 -6.27 -12.27 9.71
CA PRO A 232 -4.99 -12.64 10.31
C PRO A 232 -3.84 -12.73 9.32
N LYS A 233 -4.07 -13.38 8.17
CA LYS A 233 -3.06 -13.55 7.12
C LYS A 233 -2.62 -12.20 6.55
N THR A 234 -3.59 -11.34 6.26
CA THR A 234 -3.35 -10.00 5.73
C THR A 234 -2.61 -9.13 6.76
N PHE A 235 -2.95 -9.25 8.04
CA PHE A 235 -2.28 -8.56 9.13
C PHE A 235 -0.80 -8.96 9.25
N VAL A 236 -0.48 -10.27 9.24
CA VAL A 236 0.91 -10.75 9.32
C VAL A 236 1.72 -10.29 8.11
N ILE A 237 1.16 -10.37 6.91
CA ILE A 237 1.81 -9.88 5.68
C ILE A 237 2.08 -8.37 5.79
N GLY A 238 1.08 -7.60 6.20
CA GLY A 238 1.21 -6.16 6.41
C GLY A 238 2.28 -5.84 7.43
N LEU A 239 2.29 -6.54 8.57
CA LEU A 239 3.27 -6.35 9.65
C LEU A 239 4.71 -6.56 9.17
N VAL A 240 4.98 -7.70 8.52
CA VAL A 240 6.33 -8.02 8.01
C VAL A 240 6.75 -7.01 6.94
N ALA A 241 5.85 -6.67 6.02
CA ALA A 241 6.17 -5.74 4.95
C ALA A 241 6.41 -4.31 5.47
N LEU A 242 5.67 -3.89 6.51
CA LEU A 242 5.87 -2.59 7.15
C LEU A 242 7.14 -2.52 8.00
N ILE A 243 7.53 -3.62 8.65
CA ILE A 243 8.83 -3.70 9.36
C ILE A 243 9.97 -3.51 8.34
N ALA A 244 9.95 -4.24 7.23
CA ALA A 244 10.91 -4.02 6.15
C ALA A 244 10.83 -2.59 5.61
N GLY A 245 9.61 -2.08 5.47
CA GLY A 245 9.31 -0.73 5.05
C GLY A 245 9.91 0.36 5.93
N LEU A 246 9.87 0.22 7.26
CA LEU A 246 10.48 1.15 8.20
C LEU A 246 12.00 1.23 8.03
N PHE A 247 12.65 0.07 7.81
CA PHE A 247 14.08 0.04 7.49
C PHE A 247 14.37 0.74 6.16
N PHE A 248 13.59 0.45 5.10
CA PHE A 248 13.76 1.10 3.79
C PHE A 248 13.59 2.61 3.87
N VAL A 249 12.60 3.09 4.63
CA VAL A 249 12.33 4.52 4.77
C VAL A 249 13.43 5.20 5.57
N THR A 250 13.89 4.58 6.66
CA THR A 250 15.00 5.11 7.46
C THR A 250 16.26 5.25 6.62
N ASP A 251 16.56 4.24 5.79
CA ASP A 251 17.71 4.26 4.90
C ASP A 251 17.58 5.32 3.78
N LEU A 252 16.38 5.51 3.22
CA LEU A 252 16.13 6.52 2.18
C LEU A 252 15.93 7.95 2.71
N THR A 253 15.77 8.14 4.02
CA THR A 253 15.51 9.46 4.63
C THR A 253 16.53 10.53 4.21
N PRO A 254 17.85 10.28 4.16
CA PRO A 254 18.82 11.29 3.74
C PRO A 254 18.62 11.74 2.28
N ALA A 255 18.29 10.80 1.39
CA ALA A 255 18.04 11.12 -0.01
C ALA A 255 16.73 11.88 -0.21
N PHE A 256 15.70 11.49 0.55
CA PHE A 256 14.39 12.13 0.54
C PHE A 256 14.47 13.56 1.08
N THR A 257 15.21 13.76 2.18
CA THR A 257 15.42 15.06 2.82
C THR A 257 16.16 16.03 1.89
N LYS A 258 17.21 15.57 1.20
CA LYS A 258 17.90 16.38 0.18
C LYS A 258 16.97 16.81 -0.95
N ALA A 259 16.06 15.93 -1.37
CA ALA A 259 15.10 16.26 -2.40
C ALA A 259 14.07 17.29 -1.95
N ILE A 260 13.64 17.24 -0.69
CA ILE A 260 12.72 18.23 -0.10
C ILE A 260 13.41 19.58 0.10
N ALA A 261 14.64 19.60 0.62
CA ALA A 261 15.34 20.84 0.96
C ALA A 261 15.63 21.76 -0.25
N VAL A 262 15.63 21.21 -1.46
CA VAL A 262 15.87 21.96 -2.71
C VAL A 262 14.56 22.21 -3.48
N ALA A 263 13.49 21.49 -3.15
CA ALA A 263 12.16 21.83 -3.61
C ALA A 263 11.70 23.03 -2.77
N ASP A 264 12.04 24.22 -3.22
CA ASP A 264 11.54 25.50 -2.70
C ASP A 264 10.04 25.58 -2.98
N CYS A 265 9.27 24.78 -2.23
CA CYS A 265 7.83 24.77 -2.28
C CYS A 265 7.37 25.97 -1.46
N ASP A 266 7.08 27.08 -2.13
CA ASP A 266 6.47 28.29 -1.57
C ASP A 266 5.47 27.93 -0.46
N GLY A 267 5.88 28.14 0.81
CA GLY A 267 5.01 28.05 1.98
C GLY A 267 5.15 26.83 2.91
N ILE A 268 6.05 25.86 2.67
CA ILE A 268 6.35 24.79 3.64
C ILE A 268 7.80 24.90 4.09
N ALA A 269 8.06 25.80 5.04
CA ALA A 269 9.35 25.89 5.69
C ALA A 269 9.63 24.59 6.46
N VAL A 270 10.76 23.95 6.16
CA VAL A 270 11.28 22.83 6.96
C VAL A 270 11.52 23.34 8.39
N PRO A 271 10.86 22.79 9.43
CA PRO A 271 10.98 23.29 10.80
C PRO A 271 12.43 23.26 11.31
N GLU A 272 12.83 24.26 12.11
CA GLU A 272 14.13 24.23 12.79
C GLU A 272 14.23 22.99 13.70
N GLY A 273 15.29 22.18 13.50
CA GLY A 273 15.46 20.88 14.16
C GLY A 273 14.94 19.67 13.35
N PHE A 274 14.48 19.86 12.11
CA PHE A 274 14.10 18.76 11.23
C PHE A 274 15.33 18.00 10.72
N GLU A 275 15.67 16.90 11.37
CA GLU A 275 16.79 16.03 10.96
C GLU A 275 16.55 15.32 9.61
N GLY A 276 15.29 15.25 9.17
CA GLY A 276 14.91 14.73 7.86
C GLY A 276 13.51 14.16 7.81
N GLY A 277 12.94 14.09 6.60
CA GLY A 277 11.58 13.60 6.37
C GLY A 277 11.54 12.63 5.22
N ALA A 278 10.74 11.59 5.38
CA ALA A 278 10.40 10.65 4.33
C ALA A 278 8.91 10.29 4.42
N ALA A 279 8.38 9.70 3.37
CA ALA A 279 6.99 9.27 3.32
C ALA A 279 6.95 7.74 3.35
N LEU A 280 6.33 7.14 4.37
CA LEU A 280 6.19 5.67 4.48
C LEU A 280 5.51 5.13 3.22
N ASP A 281 4.44 5.78 2.80
CA ASP A 281 3.57 5.50 1.65
C ASP A 281 4.27 5.62 0.27
N PHE A 282 5.56 5.96 0.25
CA PHE A 282 6.41 5.96 -0.95
C PHE A 282 7.74 5.25 -0.75
N ALA A 283 8.48 5.59 0.31
CA ALA A 283 9.83 5.11 0.53
C ALA A 283 9.88 3.66 1.05
N SER A 284 8.79 3.14 1.63
CA SER A 284 8.73 1.73 2.03
C SER A 284 8.44 0.77 0.88
N ALA A 285 8.19 1.28 -0.32
CA ALA A 285 7.95 0.47 -1.50
C ALA A 285 9.22 -0.29 -1.91
N LEU A 286 9.20 -1.63 -1.84
CA LEU A 286 10.26 -2.54 -2.26
C LEU A 286 10.92 -2.15 -3.59
N TRP A 287 10.13 -1.89 -4.63
CA TRP A 287 10.67 -1.55 -5.94
C TRP A 287 11.34 -0.18 -5.94
N CYS A 288 10.81 0.79 -5.19
CA CYS A 288 11.41 2.11 -5.04
C CYS A 288 12.79 2.02 -4.35
N TRP A 289 12.85 1.31 -3.22
CA TRP A 289 14.09 1.10 -2.47
C TRP A 289 15.14 0.33 -3.27
N SER A 290 14.74 -0.78 -3.89
CA SER A 290 15.64 -1.63 -4.66
C SER A 290 16.24 -0.89 -5.86
N ILE A 291 15.41 -0.19 -6.64
CA ILE A 291 15.88 0.55 -7.83
C ILE A 291 16.75 1.73 -7.42
N TYR A 292 16.45 2.39 -6.29
CA TYR A 292 17.32 3.45 -5.76
C TYR A 292 18.73 2.93 -5.51
N HIS A 293 18.93 1.85 -4.77
CA HIS A 293 20.28 1.31 -4.51
C HIS A 293 20.95 0.73 -5.76
N LEU A 294 20.17 0.08 -6.63
CA LEU A 294 20.69 -0.43 -7.89
C LEU A 294 21.25 0.70 -8.77
N THR A 295 20.59 1.86 -8.79
CA THR A 295 21.00 2.99 -9.63
C THR A 295 22.03 3.92 -8.97
N VAL A 296 21.90 4.18 -7.67
CA VAL A 296 22.74 5.15 -6.94
C VAL A 296 23.95 4.49 -6.28
N THR A 297 23.76 3.37 -5.58
CA THR A 297 24.82 2.71 -4.81
C THR A 297 25.68 1.82 -5.70
N LEU A 298 25.06 0.96 -6.50
CA LEU A 298 25.74 0.00 -7.39
C LEU A 298 26.05 0.56 -8.79
N LYS A 299 25.60 1.80 -9.06
CA LYS A 299 25.84 2.56 -10.30
C LYS A 299 25.54 1.70 -11.54
N TRP A 300 26.53 1.53 -12.42
CA TRP A 300 26.38 0.85 -13.70
C TRP A 300 25.97 -0.62 -13.59
N ILE A 301 26.53 -1.37 -12.63
CA ILE A 301 26.22 -2.80 -12.48
C ILE A 301 24.77 -2.96 -12.04
N GLY A 302 24.36 -2.22 -11.02
CA GLY A 302 22.98 -2.29 -10.53
C GLY A 302 21.97 -1.74 -11.55
N ALA A 303 22.33 -0.71 -12.31
CA ALA A 303 21.52 -0.22 -13.41
C ALA A 303 21.29 -1.31 -14.46
N VAL A 304 22.35 -1.95 -14.96
CA VAL A 304 22.20 -3.04 -15.94
C VAL A 304 21.30 -4.16 -15.39
N LEU A 305 21.46 -4.54 -14.11
CA LEU A 305 20.59 -5.53 -13.47
C LEU A 305 19.12 -5.08 -13.41
N ALA A 306 18.86 -3.83 -13.04
CA ALA A 306 17.50 -3.27 -12.98
C ALA A 306 16.85 -3.21 -14.37
N GLY A 307 17.63 -2.83 -15.39
CA GLY A 307 17.20 -2.83 -16.79
C GLY A 307 16.91 -4.24 -17.31
N LEU A 308 17.78 -5.21 -17.02
CA LEU A 308 17.57 -6.61 -17.38
C LEU A 308 16.35 -7.20 -16.70
N LEU A 309 16.12 -6.87 -15.42
CA LEU A 309 14.91 -7.25 -14.70
C LEU A 309 13.65 -6.69 -15.39
N ALA A 310 13.65 -5.39 -15.71
CA ALA A 310 12.53 -4.75 -16.39
C ALA A 310 12.26 -5.39 -17.76
N VAL A 311 13.30 -5.60 -18.57
CA VAL A 311 13.18 -6.26 -19.89
C VAL A 311 12.71 -7.71 -19.76
N GLY A 312 13.23 -8.45 -18.78
CA GLY A 312 12.81 -9.82 -18.49
C GLY A 312 11.34 -9.89 -18.09
N MET A 313 10.89 -8.99 -17.22
CA MET A 313 9.47 -8.88 -16.85
C MET A 313 8.59 -8.54 -18.06
N CYS A 314 9.02 -7.62 -18.92
CA CYS A 314 8.32 -7.31 -20.17
C CYS A 314 8.24 -8.54 -21.09
N ALA A 315 9.33 -9.28 -21.26
CA ALA A 315 9.36 -10.48 -22.09
C ALA A 315 8.40 -11.56 -21.57
N VAL A 316 8.42 -11.82 -20.25
CA VAL A 316 7.48 -12.74 -19.61
C VAL A 316 6.03 -12.27 -19.80
N ASN A 317 5.77 -10.98 -19.59
CA ASN A 317 4.45 -10.42 -19.75
C ASN A 317 3.95 -10.52 -21.20
N PHE A 318 4.80 -10.22 -22.18
CA PHE A 318 4.51 -10.37 -23.59
C PHE A 318 4.16 -11.81 -23.98
N VAL A 319 4.93 -12.79 -23.50
CA VAL A 319 4.64 -14.22 -23.72
C VAL A 319 3.30 -14.60 -23.07
N ARG A 320 3.04 -14.13 -21.85
CA ARG A 320 1.79 -14.42 -21.13
C ARG A 320 0.57 -13.86 -21.85
N ILE A 321 0.66 -12.62 -22.33
CA ILE A 321 -0.41 -11.96 -23.10
C ILE A 321 -0.66 -12.70 -24.41
N ARG A 322 0.39 -13.15 -25.12
CA ARG A 322 0.24 -13.93 -26.34
C ARG A 322 -0.39 -15.30 -26.12
N ARG A 323 -0.04 -16.01 -25.04
CA ARG A 323 -0.62 -17.33 -24.72
C ARG A 323 -2.06 -17.28 -24.22
N ALA A 324 -2.52 -16.11 -23.77
CA ALA A 324 -3.90 -15.90 -23.34
C ALA A 324 -4.85 -15.50 -24.49
N LYS A 325 -4.32 -15.30 -25.70
CA LYS A 325 -5.09 -15.16 -26.95
C LYS A 325 -5.39 -16.53 -27.54
#